data_AF-A0A059C5U5-F1
#
_entry.id   AF-A0A059C5U5-F1
#
_cell.length_a   1.000
_cell.length_b   1.000
_cell.length_c   1.000
_cell.angle_alpha   90.00
_cell.angle_beta   90.00
_cell.angle_gamma   90.00
#
_symmetry.space_group_name_H-M   'P 1'
#
loop_
_entity.id
_entity.type
_entity.pdbx_description
1 polymer ?
#
loop_
_entity_poly.entity_id
_entity_poly.type
_entity_poly.pdbx_seq_one_letter_code
_entity_poly.pdbx_strand_id
1 'polypeptide(L)'
;MASSSNLKKNYNVFLSFRGIDLRKNFVGHLYTALDQKGVDTFIDSEELRKGDQISATLLKAIEESHIAIIIFSEDYASSSWCLEEAVKIMECKEQGDLKVFPVFYKVEPREVRTPRDSYYKAMEKHEFKFGKDSEKVKRWKKALFDAGGLSGWPLNEGNESELIQEIVKKILTYLAQTALHVAKHPVGIDARVAELKSMLNLKSHEDVVMVGLWGQGGIGKTTLSKALYNAIFRQFDGSCFLANVREASKNSKDLVLLQEKLLFEILSLQQKLEVSNVDRGIILIQDRLRHKKVLLILNDVDDLRQLEALVGGRNWFGNGSRIIVTTRDKHLLTCYGIDQDHVYEVKPLSYHEARELLSNHAFLTLQELEIRTSLVYSVLNCAGGLPLALEVLGSCLRGKREDVWESTLKKISRIPNNTINGVLKISYDGLEENEKEIFLDIACFFKGEDSDCIMKVLHSCDLETTAGFDILIERSLISIDYGRLQMHDLIQSMGMDIVRQECRDDPRSRSRLWWYDDVVDALLSDVVRLANMTKI
;
A
#
# COMPACT_ATOMS: atom_id res chain seq x y z
N MET A 1 -18.09 7.05 16.88
CA MET A 1 -17.34 5.94 16.26
C MET A 1 -18.24 5.32 15.20
N ALA A 2 -18.07 5.70 13.93
CA ALA A 2 -18.69 4.97 12.83
C ALA A 2 -17.63 3.98 12.33
N SER A 3 -17.80 2.70 12.68
CA SER A 3 -17.04 1.65 12.04
C SER A 3 -17.41 1.67 10.56
N SER A 4 -16.46 2.00 9.70
CA SER A 4 -16.52 1.65 8.28
C SER A 4 -16.57 0.13 8.22
N SER A 5 -17.77 -0.45 8.29
CA SER A 5 -17.99 -1.85 7.97
C SER A 5 -17.50 -2.04 6.53
N ASN A 6 -16.40 -2.78 6.33
CA ASN A 6 -16.06 -3.30 5.01
C ASN A 6 -17.26 -4.12 4.51
N LEU A 7 -18.15 -3.49 3.73
CA LEU A 7 -19.29 -4.16 3.14
C LEU A 7 -18.75 -5.28 2.26
N LYS A 8 -19.11 -6.52 2.62
CA LYS A 8 -18.74 -7.70 1.84
C LYS A 8 -19.35 -7.54 0.44
N LYS A 9 -18.50 -7.36 -0.57
CA LYS A 9 -18.93 -7.25 -1.96
C LYS A 9 -19.41 -8.63 -2.41
N ASN A 10 -20.73 -8.81 -2.48
CA ASN A 10 -21.38 -10.08 -2.78
C ASN A 10 -21.61 -10.29 -4.28
N TYR A 11 -21.51 -9.22 -5.09
CA TYR A 11 -21.72 -9.28 -6.53
C TYR A 11 -20.55 -8.63 -7.26
N ASN A 12 -20.20 -9.17 -8.42
CA ASN A 12 -19.23 -8.56 -9.31
C ASN A 12 -19.86 -7.41 -10.11
N VAL A 13 -21.05 -7.62 -10.65
CA VAL A 13 -21.72 -6.66 -11.53
C VAL A 13 -23.19 -6.47 -11.12
N PHE A 14 -23.66 -5.23 -11.09
CA PHE A 14 -25.07 -4.88 -11.03
C PHE A 14 -25.53 -4.38 -12.40
N LEU A 15 -26.60 -4.94 -12.96
CA LEU A 15 -27.19 -4.47 -14.21
C LEU A 15 -28.46 -3.66 -13.93
N SER A 16 -28.40 -2.35 -14.21
CA SER A 16 -29.56 -1.47 -14.21
C SER A 16 -30.06 -1.26 -15.64
N PHE A 17 -31.33 -1.54 -15.89
CA PHE A 17 -31.90 -1.43 -17.22
C PHE A 17 -33.42 -1.31 -17.18
N ARG A 18 -33.98 -0.86 -18.30
CA ARG A 18 -35.41 -0.95 -18.58
C ARG A 18 -35.64 -1.18 -20.04
N GLY A 19 -36.68 -1.92 -20.38
CA GLY A 19 -37.15 -2.11 -21.75
C GLY A 19 -37.84 -3.45 -21.88
N ILE A 20 -38.98 -3.46 -22.56
CA ILE A 20 -39.86 -4.62 -22.68
C ILE A 20 -39.12 -5.81 -23.33
N ASP A 21 -38.25 -5.53 -24.30
CA ASP A 21 -37.51 -6.55 -25.06
C ASP A 21 -36.03 -6.68 -24.65
N LEU A 22 -35.52 -5.78 -23.79
CA LEU A 22 -34.11 -5.76 -23.43
C LEU A 22 -33.70 -6.96 -22.57
N ARG A 23 -34.58 -7.42 -21.67
CA ARG A 23 -34.29 -8.56 -20.78
C ARG A 23 -34.01 -9.85 -21.55
N LYS A 24 -34.76 -10.11 -22.63
CA LYS A 24 -34.66 -11.35 -23.41
C LYS A 24 -33.62 -11.27 -24.54
N ASN A 25 -33.21 -10.06 -24.90
CA ASN A 25 -32.26 -9.81 -25.99
C ASN A 25 -30.90 -9.38 -25.39
N PHE A 26 -30.45 -8.16 -25.66
CA PHE A 26 -29.15 -7.63 -25.27
C PHE A 26 -28.76 -7.91 -23.80
N VAL A 27 -29.63 -7.62 -22.83
CA VAL A 27 -29.32 -7.82 -21.39
C VAL A 27 -29.19 -9.30 -21.06
N GLY A 28 -30.06 -10.13 -21.64
CA GLY A 28 -29.99 -11.58 -21.48
C GLY A 28 -28.69 -12.15 -22.03
N HIS A 29 -28.29 -11.74 -23.23
CA HIS A 29 -27.03 -12.14 -23.84
C HIS A 29 -25.81 -11.64 -23.07
N LEU A 30 -25.83 -10.38 -22.60
CA LEU A 30 -24.76 -9.82 -21.77
C LEU A 30 -24.62 -10.62 -20.46
N TYR A 31 -25.74 -10.89 -19.78
CA TYR A 31 -25.75 -11.69 -18.57
C TYR A 31 -25.19 -13.10 -18.81
N THR A 32 -25.67 -13.80 -19.84
CA THR A 32 -25.16 -15.13 -20.18
C THR A 32 -23.66 -15.10 -20.49
N ALA A 33 -23.18 -14.09 -21.20
CA ALA A 33 -21.76 -13.96 -21.50
C ALA A 33 -20.90 -13.69 -20.25
N LEU A 34 -21.42 -12.94 -19.28
CA LEU A 34 -20.78 -12.71 -17.97
C LEU A 34 -20.79 -13.99 -17.12
N ASP A 35 -21.93 -14.67 -17.03
CA ASP A 35 -22.11 -15.92 -16.29
C ASP A 35 -21.20 -17.04 -16.83
N GLN A 36 -21.08 -17.19 -18.15
CA GLN A 36 -20.14 -18.11 -18.80
C GLN A 36 -18.67 -17.85 -18.45
N LYS A 37 -18.33 -16.65 -17.96
CA LYS A 37 -17.00 -16.27 -17.51
C LYS A 37 -16.86 -16.28 -15.98
N GLY A 38 -17.87 -16.78 -15.27
CA GLY A 38 -17.89 -16.88 -13.81
C GLY A 38 -18.05 -15.53 -13.12
N VAL A 39 -18.70 -14.56 -13.77
CA VAL A 39 -18.92 -13.23 -13.20
C VAL A 39 -20.28 -13.19 -12.49
N ASP A 40 -20.26 -13.11 -11.16
CA ASP A 40 -21.46 -13.04 -10.32
C ASP A 40 -22.21 -11.74 -10.58
N THR A 41 -23.30 -11.83 -11.34
CA THR A 41 -24.04 -10.66 -11.83
C THR A 41 -25.43 -10.60 -11.22
N PHE A 42 -25.73 -9.50 -10.52
CA PHE A 42 -27.08 -9.19 -10.07
C PHE A 42 -27.87 -8.55 -11.22
N ILE A 43 -28.95 -9.21 -11.63
CA ILE A 43 -29.95 -8.65 -12.53
C ILE A 43 -31.15 -8.24 -11.69
N ASP A 44 -31.56 -6.98 -11.79
CA ASP A 44 -32.84 -6.57 -11.22
C ASP A 44 -33.99 -7.36 -11.88
N SER A 45 -34.76 -8.11 -11.06
CA SER A 45 -35.87 -8.96 -11.52
C SER A 45 -37.20 -8.20 -11.38
N GLU A 46 -38.11 -8.34 -12.36
CA GLU A 46 -39.43 -7.67 -12.28
C GLU A 46 -40.27 -8.20 -11.09
N GLU A 47 -39.94 -9.39 -10.58
CA GLU A 47 -40.62 -10.02 -9.44
C GLU A 47 -40.27 -9.35 -8.11
N LEU A 48 -39.09 -8.73 -7.99
CA LEU A 48 -38.66 -7.93 -6.84
C LEU A 48 -39.29 -6.53 -6.81
N ARG A 49 -40.03 -6.14 -7.87
CA ARG A 49 -40.64 -4.81 -8.06
C ARG A 49 -42.09 -4.71 -7.58
N LYS A 50 -42.58 -5.65 -6.76
CA LYS A 50 -43.93 -5.58 -6.16
C LYS A 50 -43.95 -4.58 -5.00
N GLY A 51 -44.39 -3.34 -5.24
CA GLY A 51 -44.58 -2.28 -4.25
C GLY A 51 -44.24 -0.88 -4.78
N ASP A 52 -44.44 0.17 -3.96
CA ASP A 52 -44.17 1.58 -4.33
C ASP A 52 -42.77 2.10 -3.91
N GLN A 53 -41.95 1.29 -3.22
CA GLN A 53 -40.63 1.66 -2.72
C GLN A 53 -39.55 0.67 -3.13
N ILE A 54 -38.35 1.17 -3.49
CA ILE A 54 -37.17 0.33 -3.72
C ILE A 54 -36.99 -0.63 -2.55
N SER A 55 -36.92 -1.93 -2.86
CA SER A 55 -36.62 -2.92 -1.83
C SER A 55 -35.26 -2.61 -1.23
N ALA A 56 -35.14 -2.63 0.10
CA ALA A 56 -33.87 -2.45 0.79
C ALA A 56 -32.79 -3.42 0.25
N THR A 57 -33.23 -4.58 -0.24
CA THR A 57 -32.41 -5.58 -0.93
C THR A 57 -31.74 -5.05 -2.20
N LEU A 58 -32.43 -4.27 -3.03
CA LEU A 58 -31.88 -3.72 -4.27
C LEU A 58 -30.81 -2.66 -4.01
N LEU A 59 -31.08 -1.73 -3.07
CA LEU A 59 -30.08 -0.71 -2.67
C LEU A 59 -28.82 -1.39 -2.12
N LYS A 60 -29.02 -2.43 -1.30
CA LYS A 60 -27.94 -3.23 -0.76
C LYS A 60 -27.15 -3.96 -1.86
N ALA A 61 -27.83 -4.51 -2.87
CA ALA A 61 -27.16 -5.14 -4.01
C ALA A 61 -26.27 -4.16 -4.79
N ILE A 62 -26.70 -2.91 -4.97
CA ILE A 62 -25.88 -1.85 -5.59
C ILE A 62 -24.63 -1.57 -4.73
N GLU A 63 -24.81 -1.39 -3.42
CA GLU A 63 -23.70 -1.15 -2.49
C GLU A 63 -22.71 -2.32 -2.43
N GLU A 64 -23.21 -3.56 -2.54
CA GLU A 64 -22.43 -4.80 -2.49
C GLU A 64 -21.84 -5.19 -3.86
N SER A 65 -22.00 -4.38 -4.90
CA SER A 65 -21.44 -4.64 -6.23
C SER A 65 -20.09 -3.95 -6.46
N HIS A 66 -19.21 -4.55 -7.28
CA HIS A 66 -17.95 -3.91 -7.71
C HIS A 66 -18.13 -2.97 -8.90
N ILE A 67 -19.03 -3.35 -9.82
CA ILE A 67 -19.33 -2.64 -11.06
C ILE A 67 -20.85 -2.47 -11.15
N ALA A 68 -21.31 -1.32 -11.65
CA ALA A 68 -22.66 -1.14 -12.13
C ALA A 68 -22.63 -0.80 -13.62
N ILE A 69 -23.42 -1.53 -14.41
CA ILE A 69 -23.70 -1.17 -15.80
C ILE A 69 -25.10 -0.58 -15.86
N ILE A 70 -25.19 0.67 -16.36
CA ILE A 70 -26.47 1.33 -16.61
C ILE A 70 -26.76 1.25 -18.09
N ILE A 71 -27.80 0.53 -18.46
CA ILE A 71 -28.22 0.33 -19.85
C ILE A 71 -29.35 1.30 -20.14
N PHE A 72 -28.97 2.47 -20.65
CA PHE A 72 -29.89 3.53 -21.05
C PHE A 72 -30.58 3.13 -22.36
N SER A 73 -31.90 2.98 -22.27
CA SER A 73 -32.80 2.71 -23.39
C SER A 73 -33.82 3.84 -23.53
N GLU A 74 -34.61 3.82 -24.59
CA GLU A 74 -35.62 4.86 -24.87
C GLU A 74 -36.58 5.08 -23.70
N ASP A 75 -36.98 4.01 -23.01
CA ASP A 75 -37.96 4.02 -21.91
C ASP A 75 -37.35 4.06 -20.51
N TYR A 76 -36.02 4.13 -20.37
CA TYR A 76 -35.36 4.06 -19.06
C TYR A 76 -35.87 5.13 -18.09
N ALA A 77 -35.90 6.39 -18.55
CA ALA A 77 -36.35 7.52 -17.75
C ALA A 77 -37.85 7.48 -17.41
N SER A 78 -38.65 6.64 -18.08
CA SER A 78 -40.08 6.52 -17.79
C SER A 78 -40.34 5.89 -16.40
N SER A 79 -39.35 5.19 -15.85
CA SER A 79 -39.45 4.47 -14.57
C SER A 79 -38.82 5.26 -13.44
N SER A 80 -39.61 5.60 -12.43
CA SER A 80 -39.08 6.18 -11.19
C SER A 80 -38.07 5.26 -10.51
N TRP A 81 -38.22 3.94 -10.67
CA TRP A 81 -37.31 2.96 -10.07
C TRP A 81 -35.92 2.99 -10.68
N CYS A 82 -35.84 2.99 -12.02
CA CYS A 82 -34.55 3.03 -12.73
C CYS A 82 -33.82 4.36 -12.48
N LEU A 83 -34.57 5.45 -12.26
CA LEU A 83 -34.00 6.74 -11.89
C LEU A 83 -33.45 6.74 -10.46
N GLU A 84 -34.15 6.13 -9.52
CA GLU A 84 -33.67 5.97 -8.14
C GLU A 84 -32.45 5.02 -8.06
N GLU A 85 -32.42 3.94 -8.85
CA GLU A 85 -31.22 3.10 -9.02
C GLU A 85 -30.04 3.92 -9.53
N ALA A 86 -30.25 4.73 -10.59
CA ALA A 86 -29.21 5.58 -11.14
C ALA A 86 -28.68 6.59 -10.11
N VAL A 87 -29.57 7.18 -9.28
CA VAL A 87 -29.15 8.03 -8.16
C VAL A 87 -28.26 7.25 -7.20
N LYS A 88 -28.69 6.06 -6.75
CA LYS A 88 -27.93 5.27 -5.79
C LYS A 88 -26.57 4.82 -6.35
N ILE A 89 -26.53 4.40 -7.62
CA ILE A 89 -25.31 4.01 -8.33
C ILE A 89 -24.32 5.18 -8.36
N MET A 90 -24.80 6.38 -8.69
CA MET A 90 -23.94 7.56 -8.77
C MET A 90 -23.47 8.04 -7.39
N GLU A 91 -24.28 7.92 -6.33
CA GLU A 91 -23.86 8.14 -4.95
C GLU A 91 -22.74 7.18 -4.54
N CYS A 92 -22.88 5.88 -4.80
CA CYS A 92 -21.85 4.88 -4.53
C CYS A 92 -20.56 5.11 -5.36
N LYS A 93 -20.70 5.62 -6.59
CA LYS A 93 -19.56 6.02 -7.42
C LYS A 93 -18.82 7.23 -6.84
N GLU A 94 -19.54 8.25 -6.37
CA GLU A 94 -18.95 9.45 -5.74
C GLU A 94 -18.18 9.09 -4.45
N GLN A 95 -18.63 8.06 -3.72
CA GLN A 95 -17.95 7.51 -2.55
C GLN A 95 -16.69 6.69 -2.89
N GLY A 96 -16.51 6.31 -4.17
CA GLY A 96 -15.37 5.55 -4.66
C GLY A 96 -15.51 4.04 -4.59
N ASP A 97 -16.70 3.53 -4.23
CA ASP A 97 -16.95 2.11 -3.94
C ASP A 97 -17.47 1.31 -5.14
N LEU A 98 -17.81 1.98 -6.24
CA LEU A 98 -18.50 1.40 -7.38
C LEU A 98 -17.98 1.97 -8.71
N LYS A 99 -17.54 1.11 -9.62
CA LYS A 99 -17.22 1.51 -11.00
C LYS A 99 -18.50 1.51 -11.83
N VAL A 100 -18.75 2.59 -12.57
CA VAL A 100 -19.95 2.72 -13.39
C VAL A 100 -19.58 2.74 -14.86
N PHE A 101 -20.28 1.93 -15.66
CA PHE A 101 -20.19 1.94 -17.10
C PHE A 101 -21.57 2.13 -17.74
N PRO A 102 -21.82 3.24 -18.46
CA PRO A 102 -23.06 3.39 -19.20
C PRO A 102 -23.00 2.66 -20.54
N VAL A 103 -24.11 2.05 -20.94
CA VAL A 103 -24.39 1.54 -22.28
C VAL A 103 -25.58 2.32 -22.80
N PHE A 104 -25.42 3.01 -23.92
CA PHE A 104 -26.46 3.81 -24.55
C PHE A 104 -27.08 3.00 -25.68
N TYR A 105 -28.09 2.21 -25.35
CA TYR A 105 -28.75 1.28 -26.25
C TYR A 105 -29.85 1.99 -27.04
N LYS A 106 -29.59 2.24 -28.32
CA LYS A 106 -30.49 2.93 -29.28
C LYS A 106 -30.95 4.31 -28.79
N VAL A 107 -30.09 4.99 -28.03
CA VAL A 107 -30.28 6.32 -27.47
C VAL A 107 -28.94 7.03 -27.54
N GLU A 108 -28.94 8.32 -27.85
CA GLU A 108 -27.68 9.07 -27.82
C GLU A 108 -27.30 9.52 -26.39
N PRO A 109 -26.02 9.53 -26.01
CA PRO A 109 -25.57 10.01 -24.70
C PRO A 109 -26.05 11.42 -24.36
N ARG A 110 -26.17 12.29 -25.36
CA ARG A 110 -26.67 13.67 -25.20
C ARG A 110 -28.13 13.74 -24.78
N GLU A 111 -28.95 12.78 -25.20
CA GLU A 111 -30.37 12.68 -24.84
C GLU A 111 -30.54 12.29 -23.37
N VAL A 112 -29.63 11.46 -22.84
CA VAL A 112 -29.59 11.09 -21.42
C VAL A 112 -29.06 12.25 -20.58
N ARG A 113 -27.89 12.79 -20.96
CA ARG A 113 -27.19 13.84 -20.20
C ARG A 113 -28.02 15.10 -20.07
N THR A 114 -28.60 15.54 -21.17
CA THR A 114 -29.56 16.65 -21.19
C THR A 114 -30.86 16.08 -21.72
N PRO A 115 -31.83 15.75 -20.85
CA PRO A 115 -33.09 15.09 -21.24
C PRO A 115 -33.72 15.74 -22.47
N ARG A 116 -33.71 15.00 -23.58
CA ARG A 116 -34.35 15.33 -24.87
C ARG A 116 -35.29 14.20 -25.26
N ASP A 117 -36.13 14.44 -26.26
CA ASP A 117 -36.97 13.40 -26.88
C ASP A 117 -37.77 12.55 -25.86
N SER A 118 -37.54 11.24 -25.82
CA SER A 118 -38.24 10.33 -24.89
C SER A 118 -37.92 10.65 -23.41
N TYR A 119 -36.66 11.00 -23.12
CA TYR A 119 -36.21 11.37 -21.77
C TYR A 119 -36.84 12.69 -21.31
N TYR A 120 -36.98 13.67 -22.20
CA TYR A 120 -37.68 14.92 -21.88
C TYR A 120 -39.14 14.66 -21.51
N LYS A 121 -39.87 13.90 -22.36
CA LYS A 121 -41.28 13.55 -22.11
C LYS A 121 -41.44 12.76 -20.81
N ALA A 122 -40.50 11.88 -20.49
CA ALA A 122 -40.51 11.13 -19.25
C ALA A 122 -40.29 12.03 -18.02
N MET A 123 -39.32 12.96 -18.09
CA MET A 123 -39.06 13.92 -17.02
C MET A 123 -40.25 14.86 -16.79
N GLU A 124 -40.90 15.35 -17.85
CA GLU A 124 -42.08 16.21 -17.73
C GLU A 124 -43.24 15.49 -17.01
N LYS A 125 -43.46 14.21 -17.30
CA LYS A 125 -44.47 13.40 -16.58
C LYS A 125 -44.15 13.26 -15.10
N HIS A 126 -42.88 13.04 -14.76
CA HIS A 126 -42.44 12.96 -13.36
C HIS A 126 -42.57 14.30 -12.64
N GLU A 127 -42.21 15.41 -13.29
CA GLU A 127 -42.41 16.75 -12.78
C GLU A 127 -43.88 17.08 -12.53
N PHE A 128 -44.77 16.66 -13.44
CA PHE A 128 -46.22 16.81 -13.25
C PHE A 128 -46.71 16.00 -12.03
N LYS A 129 -46.21 14.78 -11.86
CA LYS A 129 -46.62 13.88 -10.76
C LYS A 129 -46.08 14.28 -9.39
N PHE A 130 -44.83 14.72 -9.32
CA PHE A 130 -44.12 14.95 -8.05
C PHE A 130 -43.81 16.43 -7.76
N GLY A 131 -44.02 17.32 -8.72
CA GLY A 131 -43.69 18.74 -8.66
C GLY A 131 -42.32 19.06 -9.28
N LYS A 132 -42.25 20.16 -10.06
CA LYS A 132 -41.02 20.62 -10.73
C LYS A 132 -39.87 20.90 -9.78
N ASP A 133 -40.17 21.43 -8.60
CA ASP A 133 -39.17 21.77 -7.59
C ASP A 133 -38.90 20.66 -6.57
N SER A 134 -39.49 19.49 -6.78
CA SER A 134 -39.28 18.32 -5.92
C SER A 134 -37.82 17.91 -5.89
N GLU A 135 -37.28 17.73 -4.69
CA GLU A 135 -35.91 17.26 -4.47
C GLU A 135 -35.65 15.92 -5.18
N LYS A 136 -36.69 15.09 -5.29
CA LYS A 136 -36.63 13.79 -5.98
C LYS A 136 -36.29 13.94 -7.46
N VAL A 137 -37.01 14.82 -8.17
CA VAL A 137 -36.80 15.06 -9.60
C VAL A 137 -35.46 15.74 -9.85
N LYS A 138 -35.03 16.64 -8.96
CA LYS A 138 -33.71 17.29 -9.04
C LYS A 138 -32.58 16.25 -8.93
N ARG A 139 -32.67 15.31 -7.98
CA ARG A 139 -31.70 14.20 -7.84
C ARG A 139 -31.67 13.31 -9.08
N TRP A 140 -32.82 12.96 -9.65
CA TRP A 140 -32.89 12.17 -10.89
C TRP A 140 -32.20 12.87 -12.06
N LYS A 141 -32.48 14.16 -12.28
CA LYS A 141 -31.83 14.94 -13.33
C LYS A 141 -30.32 15.02 -13.15
N LYS A 142 -29.85 15.23 -11.91
CA LYS A 142 -28.41 15.22 -11.59
C LYS A 142 -27.78 13.86 -11.93
N ALA A 143 -28.38 12.76 -11.48
CA ALA A 143 -27.85 11.42 -11.72
C ALA A 143 -27.79 11.08 -13.22
N LEU A 144 -28.81 11.44 -14.00
CA LEU A 144 -28.80 11.27 -15.46
C LEU A 144 -27.74 12.13 -16.14
N PHE A 145 -27.58 13.39 -15.71
CA PHE A 145 -26.54 14.28 -16.22
C PHE A 145 -25.14 13.71 -15.96
N ASP A 146 -24.88 13.28 -14.72
CA ASP A 146 -23.59 12.76 -14.31
C ASP A 146 -23.30 11.41 -14.98
N ALA A 147 -24.26 10.49 -15.01
CA ALA A 147 -24.11 9.17 -15.63
C ALA A 147 -24.01 9.26 -17.17
N GLY A 148 -24.82 10.12 -17.80
CA GLY A 148 -24.76 10.38 -19.24
C GLY A 148 -23.50 11.16 -19.67
N GLY A 149 -22.80 11.79 -18.72
CA GLY A 149 -21.49 12.40 -18.92
C GLY A 149 -20.31 11.42 -18.85
N LEU A 150 -20.52 10.19 -18.40
CA LEU A 150 -19.46 9.18 -18.34
C LEU A 150 -19.16 8.59 -19.71
N SER A 151 -17.90 8.24 -19.95
CA SER A 151 -17.51 7.44 -21.11
C SER A 151 -18.11 6.05 -21.01
N GLY A 152 -18.80 5.64 -22.08
CA GLY A 152 -19.40 4.31 -22.21
C GLY A 152 -19.65 3.97 -23.66
N TRP A 153 -20.53 3.01 -23.91
CA TRP A 153 -20.71 2.43 -25.23
C TRP A 153 -22.02 2.88 -25.89
N PRO A 154 -21.99 3.68 -26.97
CA PRO A 154 -23.16 3.93 -27.78
C PRO A 154 -23.44 2.73 -28.71
N LEU A 155 -24.69 2.30 -28.78
CA LEU A 155 -25.16 1.23 -29.66
C LEU A 155 -26.42 1.66 -30.39
N ASN A 156 -26.25 2.32 -31.54
CA ASN A 156 -27.35 2.74 -32.40
C ASN A 156 -27.64 1.69 -33.49
N GLU A 157 -26.69 1.48 -34.42
CA GLU A 157 -26.78 0.53 -35.53
C GLU A 157 -25.53 -0.37 -35.59
N GLY A 158 -25.27 -1.13 -34.52
CA GLY A 158 -24.06 -1.96 -34.38
C GLY A 158 -24.34 -3.42 -34.05
N ASN A 159 -23.30 -4.24 -34.13
CA ASN A 159 -23.35 -5.65 -33.76
C ASN A 159 -23.38 -5.79 -32.22
N GLU A 160 -24.54 -6.19 -31.67
CA GLU A 160 -24.73 -6.41 -30.23
C GLU A 160 -23.71 -7.42 -29.66
N SER A 161 -23.35 -8.45 -30.44
CA SER A 161 -22.42 -9.50 -29.99
C SER A 161 -21.02 -8.97 -29.78
N GLU A 162 -20.50 -8.16 -30.70
CA GLU A 162 -19.18 -7.54 -30.60
C GLU A 162 -19.10 -6.62 -29.38
N LEU A 163 -20.14 -5.79 -29.17
CA LEU A 163 -20.21 -4.93 -28.01
C LEU A 163 -20.25 -5.73 -26.70
N ILE A 164 -21.03 -6.81 -26.64
CA ILE A 164 -21.06 -7.69 -25.46
C ILE A 164 -19.67 -8.25 -25.16
N GLN A 165 -18.94 -8.74 -26.17
CA GLN A 165 -17.58 -9.24 -25.97
C GLN A 165 -16.62 -8.15 -25.46
N GLU A 166 -16.76 -6.93 -25.96
CA GLU A 166 -15.97 -5.78 -25.49
C GLU A 166 -16.27 -5.45 -24.01
N ILE A 167 -17.56 -5.37 -23.65
CA ILE A 167 -18.01 -5.13 -22.27
C ILE A 167 -17.49 -6.22 -21.34
N VAL A 168 -17.67 -7.50 -21.71
CA VAL A 168 -17.21 -8.65 -20.92
C VAL A 168 -15.70 -8.59 -20.74
N LYS A 169 -14.93 -8.33 -21.80
CA LYS A 169 -13.47 -8.18 -21.72
C LYS A 169 -13.07 -7.05 -20.77
N LYS A 170 -13.75 -5.90 -20.83
CA LYS A 170 -13.49 -4.75 -19.95
C LYS A 170 -13.80 -5.08 -18.49
N ILE A 171 -14.91 -5.77 -18.22
CA ILE A 171 -15.28 -6.23 -16.88
C ILE A 171 -14.24 -7.21 -16.34
N LEU A 172 -13.88 -8.23 -17.11
CA LEU A 172 -12.90 -9.23 -16.68
C LEU A 172 -11.55 -8.60 -16.38
N THR A 173 -11.12 -7.64 -17.19
CA THR A 173 -9.88 -6.88 -16.95
C THR A 173 -9.92 -6.14 -15.61
N TYR A 174 -11.06 -5.52 -15.28
CA TYR A 174 -11.24 -4.82 -14.01
C TYR A 174 -11.30 -5.79 -12.81
N LEU A 175 -11.99 -6.92 -12.96
CA LEU A 175 -12.13 -7.93 -11.91
C LEU A 175 -10.84 -8.75 -11.69
N ALA A 176 -9.99 -8.88 -12.71
CA ALA A 176 -8.71 -9.56 -12.61
C ALA A 176 -7.72 -8.86 -11.67
N GLN A 177 -7.95 -7.57 -11.37
CA GLN A 177 -7.14 -6.87 -10.38
C GLN A 177 -7.44 -7.42 -8.97
N THR A 178 -6.44 -8.04 -8.35
CA THR A 178 -6.57 -8.67 -7.04
C THR A 178 -6.05 -7.81 -5.91
N ALA A 179 -6.78 -7.80 -4.79
CA ALA A 179 -6.28 -7.24 -3.54
C ALA A 179 -5.11 -8.09 -3.00
N LEU A 180 -4.21 -7.44 -2.28
CA LEU A 180 -3.04 -8.03 -1.65
C LEU A 180 -3.33 -8.41 -0.20
N HIS A 181 -2.71 -9.49 0.27
CA HIS A 181 -2.70 -9.80 1.70
C HIS A 181 -1.81 -8.78 2.44
N VAL A 182 -2.45 -7.92 3.24
CA VAL A 182 -1.80 -6.82 3.99
C VAL A 182 -0.98 -7.39 5.14
N ALA A 183 -1.64 -7.92 6.16
CA ALA A 183 -1.06 -8.50 7.35
C ALA A 183 -2.08 -9.40 8.04
N LYS A 184 -1.61 -10.31 8.90
CA LYS A 184 -2.48 -11.15 9.72
C LYS A 184 -3.30 -10.32 10.72
N HIS A 185 -2.66 -9.32 11.33
CA HIS A 185 -3.26 -8.40 12.31
C HIS A 185 -2.88 -6.95 11.94
N PRO A 186 -3.58 -6.31 11.00
CA PRO A 186 -3.32 -4.91 10.65
C PRO A 186 -3.72 -3.99 11.82
N VAL A 187 -2.80 -3.14 12.29
CA VAL A 187 -3.04 -2.18 13.38
C VAL A 187 -2.54 -0.80 12.98
N GLY A 188 -3.34 0.25 13.26
CA GLY A 188 -2.95 1.64 13.03
C GLY A 188 -2.86 2.09 11.56
N ILE A 189 -3.29 1.26 10.61
CA ILE A 189 -3.02 1.51 9.18
C ILE A 189 -3.92 2.60 8.59
N ASP A 190 -5.19 2.66 9.00
CA ASP A 190 -6.21 3.45 8.30
C ASP A 190 -5.90 4.95 8.28
N ALA A 191 -5.42 5.51 9.40
CA ALA A 191 -5.04 6.92 9.49
C ALA A 191 -3.87 7.25 8.54
N ARG A 192 -2.84 6.39 8.51
CA ARG A 192 -1.66 6.54 7.64
C ARG A 192 -2.04 6.40 6.16
N VAL A 193 -2.98 5.51 5.82
CA VAL A 193 -3.53 5.40 4.46
C VAL A 193 -4.32 6.63 4.06
N ALA A 194 -5.12 7.21 4.97
CA ALA A 194 -5.88 8.43 4.69
C ALA A 194 -4.94 9.62 4.40
N GLU A 195 -3.85 9.74 5.15
CA GLU A 195 -2.80 10.75 4.92
C GLU A 195 -2.14 10.56 3.55
N LEU A 196 -1.72 9.35 3.20
CA LEU A 196 -1.15 9.03 1.89
C LEU A 196 -2.13 9.29 0.73
N LYS A 197 -3.42 8.98 0.90
CA LYS A 197 -4.45 9.32 -0.10
C LYS A 197 -4.55 10.83 -0.33
N SER A 198 -4.36 11.64 0.71
CA SER A 198 -4.32 13.10 0.60
C SER A 198 -3.10 13.56 -0.19
N MET A 199 -1.90 13.05 0.14
CA MET A 199 -0.66 13.35 -0.59
C MET A 199 -0.73 12.95 -2.07
N LEU A 200 -1.41 11.85 -2.39
CA LEU A 200 -1.62 11.42 -3.77
C LEU A 200 -2.62 12.29 -4.54
N ASN A 201 -3.33 13.22 -3.90
CA ASN A 201 -4.31 14.09 -4.56
C ASN A 201 -5.21 13.34 -5.56
N LEU A 202 -5.91 12.29 -5.12
CA LEU A 202 -6.66 11.36 -5.99
C LEU A 202 -7.78 12.03 -6.80
N LYS A 203 -8.16 13.26 -6.44
CA LYS A 203 -9.15 14.07 -7.15
C LYS A 203 -8.59 14.77 -8.39
N SER A 204 -7.27 14.99 -8.44
CA SER A 204 -6.62 15.53 -9.64
C SER A 204 -6.50 14.44 -10.71
N HIS A 205 -6.77 14.82 -11.96
CA HIS A 205 -6.68 13.94 -13.12
C HIS A 205 -5.73 14.48 -14.19
N GLU A 206 -5.01 15.56 -13.89
CA GLU A 206 -4.19 16.28 -14.87
C GLU A 206 -2.69 15.99 -14.73
N ASP A 207 -2.28 15.33 -13.64
CA ASP A 207 -0.88 15.16 -13.26
C ASP A 207 -0.50 13.70 -12.98
N VAL A 208 0.80 13.43 -13.12
CA VAL A 208 1.45 12.18 -12.66
C VAL A 208 2.18 12.49 -11.36
N VAL A 209 1.77 11.84 -10.28
CA VAL A 209 2.33 12.07 -8.93
C VAL A 209 3.18 10.88 -8.54
N MET A 210 4.39 11.17 -8.04
CA MET A 210 5.33 10.18 -7.51
C MET A 210 5.52 10.44 -6.02
N VAL A 211 5.35 9.41 -5.18
CA VAL A 211 5.49 9.51 -3.73
C VAL A 211 6.50 8.48 -3.25
N GLY A 212 7.42 8.91 -2.38
CA GLY A 212 8.38 8.02 -1.72
C GLY A 212 7.97 7.70 -0.29
N LEU A 213 7.93 6.43 0.10
CA LEU A 213 7.79 5.98 1.49
C LEU A 213 9.14 5.55 2.00
N TRP A 214 9.63 6.23 3.03
CA TRP A 214 10.94 6.02 3.60
C TRP A 214 10.87 5.67 5.09
N GLY A 215 11.90 5.01 5.61
CA GLY A 215 12.03 4.66 7.02
C GLY A 215 12.88 3.40 7.24
N GLN A 216 13.11 3.06 8.51
CA GLN A 216 13.96 1.92 8.89
C GLN A 216 13.39 0.54 8.46
N GLY A 217 14.26 -0.47 8.48
CA GLY A 217 13.86 -1.86 8.25
C GLY A 217 12.83 -2.33 9.27
N GLY A 218 11.79 -3.04 8.84
CA GLY A 218 10.77 -3.60 9.75
C GLY A 218 9.69 -2.61 10.23
N ILE A 219 9.72 -1.34 9.82
CA ILE A 219 8.79 -0.29 10.27
C ILE A 219 7.36 -0.41 9.69
N GLY A 220 7.16 -1.27 8.70
CA GLY A 220 5.84 -1.51 8.10
C GLY A 220 5.58 -0.82 6.75
N LYS A 221 6.59 -0.28 6.05
CA LYS A 221 6.45 0.31 4.71
C LYS A 221 5.71 -0.60 3.70
N THR A 222 6.09 -1.87 3.65
CA THR A 222 5.45 -2.88 2.77
C THR A 222 3.99 -3.09 3.15
N THR A 223 3.68 -3.16 4.44
CA THR A 223 2.30 -3.34 4.93
C THR A 223 1.45 -2.12 4.59
N LEU A 224 1.97 -0.91 4.82
CA LEU A 224 1.29 0.34 4.52
C LEU A 224 1.03 0.51 3.02
N SER A 225 2.03 0.25 2.18
CA SER A 225 1.88 0.33 0.72
C SER A 225 0.89 -0.71 0.16
N LYS A 226 0.83 -1.93 0.71
CA LYS A 226 -0.21 -2.92 0.36
C LYS A 226 -1.61 -2.46 0.75
N ALA A 227 -1.77 -1.88 1.93
CA ALA A 227 -3.05 -1.35 2.38
C ALA A 227 -3.51 -0.18 1.51
N LEU A 228 -2.59 0.73 1.18
CA LEU A 228 -2.82 1.82 0.24
C LEU A 228 -3.24 1.28 -1.13
N TYR A 229 -2.49 0.30 -1.66
CA TYR A 229 -2.82 -0.37 -2.93
C TYR A 229 -4.26 -0.88 -2.90
N ASN A 230 -4.62 -1.70 -1.92
CA ASN A 230 -5.98 -2.26 -1.78
C ASN A 230 -7.07 -1.18 -1.71
N ALA A 231 -6.74 -0.03 -1.12
CA ALA A 231 -7.69 1.05 -0.93
C ALA A 231 -7.95 1.88 -2.20
N ILE A 232 -7.07 1.83 -3.23
CA ILE A 232 -7.17 2.72 -4.40
C ILE A 232 -6.97 2.04 -5.77
N PHE A 233 -6.46 0.80 -5.85
CA PHE A 233 -6.06 0.16 -7.12
C PHE A 233 -7.13 0.15 -8.20
N ARG A 234 -8.39 -0.05 -7.80
CA ARG A 234 -9.56 -0.07 -8.68
C ARG A 234 -9.91 1.28 -9.32
N GLN A 235 -9.29 2.38 -8.90
CA GLN A 235 -9.52 3.71 -9.46
C GLN A 235 -8.68 3.99 -10.73
N PHE A 236 -7.88 3.01 -11.15
CA PHE A 236 -6.90 3.10 -12.23
C PHE A 236 -7.23 2.10 -13.35
N ASP A 237 -6.76 2.39 -14.57
CA ASP A 237 -6.94 1.51 -15.73
C ASP A 237 -6.12 0.23 -15.63
N GLY A 238 -5.04 0.28 -14.87
CA GLY A 238 -4.17 -0.85 -14.55
C GLY A 238 -3.38 -0.56 -13.29
N SER A 239 -3.07 -1.62 -12.54
CA SER A 239 -2.34 -1.49 -11.28
C SER A 239 -1.32 -2.62 -11.13
N CYS A 240 -0.19 -2.33 -10.51
CA CYS A 240 0.87 -3.32 -10.27
C CYS A 240 1.58 -3.06 -8.94
N PHE A 241 1.85 -4.14 -8.22
CA PHE A 241 2.67 -4.13 -7.01
C PHE A 241 3.91 -5.00 -7.23
N LEU A 242 5.05 -4.35 -7.47
CA LEU A 242 6.34 -5.01 -7.59
C LEU A 242 6.95 -5.21 -6.19
N ALA A 243 6.76 -6.40 -5.65
CA ALA A 243 7.33 -6.80 -4.36
C ALA A 243 8.85 -7.05 -4.45
N ASN A 244 9.56 -6.72 -3.37
CA ASN A 244 10.97 -7.03 -3.14
C ASN A 244 11.90 -6.67 -4.32
N VAL A 245 11.81 -5.43 -4.83
CA VAL A 245 12.55 -5.00 -6.02
C VAL A 245 14.05 -5.18 -5.85
N ARG A 246 14.64 -4.83 -4.70
CA ARG A 246 16.05 -5.11 -4.37
C ARG A 246 16.45 -6.55 -4.67
N GLU A 247 15.70 -7.51 -4.15
CA GLU A 247 16.03 -8.93 -4.26
C GLU A 247 15.77 -9.48 -5.66
N ALA A 248 14.77 -8.93 -6.35
CA ALA A 248 14.32 -9.33 -7.68
C ALA A 248 15.00 -8.56 -8.82
N SER A 249 16.10 -7.83 -8.56
CA SER A 249 16.82 -7.04 -9.58
C SER A 249 18.34 -7.12 -9.46
N LYS A 250 18.87 -8.22 -8.92
CA LYS A 250 20.32 -8.40 -8.69
C LYS A 250 21.15 -8.36 -9.97
N ASN A 251 20.56 -8.68 -11.11
CA ASN A 251 21.19 -8.60 -12.42
C ASN A 251 20.20 -8.08 -13.48
N SER A 252 20.71 -7.82 -14.69
CA SER A 252 19.91 -7.28 -15.79
C SER A 252 18.77 -8.19 -16.25
N LYS A 253 18.92 -9.52 -16.16
CA LYS A 253 17.85 -10.47 -16.52
C LYS A 253 16.70 -10.40 -15.51
N ASP A 254 17.02 -10.26 -14.23
CA ASP A 254 16.01 -10.14 -13.17
C ASP A 254 15.21 -8.84 -13.35
N LEU A 255 15.88 -7.75 -13.74
CA LEU A 255 15.23 -6.47 -14.03
C LEU A 255 14.30 -6.55 -15.25
N VAL A 256 14.68 -7.29 -16.29
CA VAL A 256 13.80 -7.61 -17.43
C VAL A 256 12.54 -8.32 -16.98
N LEU A 257 12.65 -9.32 -16.10
CA LEU A 257 11.49 -10.04 -15.55
C LEU A 257 10.54 -9.10 -14.79
N LEU A 258 11.06 -8.08 -14.09
CA LEU A 258 10.25 -7.05 -13.45
C LEU A 258 9.52 -6.17 -14.47
N GLN A 259 10.17 -5.78 -15.57
CA GLN A 259 9.54 -5.02 -16.66
C GLN A 259 8.41 -5.82 -17.32
N GLU A 260 8.64 -7.11 -17.60
CA GLU A 260 7.62 -8.01 -18.15
C GLU A 260 6.43 -8.17 -17.20
N LYS A 261 6.70 -8.34 -15.89
CA LYS A 261 5.67 -8.44 -14.87
C LYS A 261 4.83 -7.17 -14.76
N LEU A 262 5.48 -6.01 -14.74
CA LEU A 262 4.83 -4.69 -14.73
C LEU A 262 3.89 -4.54 -15.92
N LEU A 263 4.38 -4.81 -17.13
CA LEU A 263 3.58 -4.72 -18.36
C LEU A 263 2.41 -5.70 -18.32
N PHE A 264 2.65 -6.94 -17.90
CA PHE A 264 1.62 -7.98 -17.82
C PHE A 264 0.48 -7.60 -16.86
N GLU A 265 0.81 -7.16 -15.64
CA GLU A 265 -0.20 -6.79 -14.62
C GLU A 265 -0.98 -5.53 -15.03
N ILE A 266 -0.29 -4.46 -15.44
CA ILE A 266 -0.92 -3.18 -15.77
C ILE A 266 -1.79 -3.29 -17.03
N LEU A 267 -1.33 -4.02 -18.05
CA LEU A 267 -2.07 -4.16 -19.30
C LEU A 267 -3.06 -5.34 -19.27
N SER A 268 -3.01 -6.16 -18.22
CA SER A 268 -3.83 -7.37 -18.05
C SER A 268 -3.82 -8.25 -19.30
N LEU A 269 -2.62 -8.53 -19.80
CA LEU A 269 -2.43 -9.28 -21.03
C LEU A 269 -2.80 -10.75 -20.85
N GLN A 270 -3.28 -11.39 -21.92
CA GLN A 270 -3.52 -12.85 -21.91
C GLN A 270 -2.21 -13.65 -21.90
N GLN A 271 -1.12 -13.06 -22.40
CA GLN A 271 0.21 -13.66 -22.46
C GLN A 271 1.27 -12.61 -22.11
N LYS A 272 2.36 -13.04 -21.48
CA LYS A 272 3.49 -12.15 -21.18
C LYS A 272 4.13 -11.66 -22.48
N LEU A 273 4.53 -10.39 -22.49
CA LEU A 273 5.37 -9.85 -23.54
C LEU A 273 6.79 -10.33 -23.29
N GLU A 274 7.45 -10.84 -24.32
CA GLU A 274 8.86 -11.19 -24.25
C GLU A 274 9.69 -9.92 -24.43
N VAL A 275 10.49 -9.59 -23.42
CA VAL A 275 11.39 -8.44 -23.43
C VAL A 275 12.82 -8.94 -23.55
N SER A 276 13.51 -8.55 -24.63
CA SER A 276 14.85 -9.10 -24.92
C SER A 276 15.96 -8.55 -24.01
N ASN A 277 15.83 -7.30 -23.55
CA ASN A 277 16.78 -6.64 -22.66
C ASN A 277 16.13 -5.42 -21.99
N VAL A 278 16.82 -4.85 -20.99
CA VAL A 278 16.32 -3.73 -20.18
C VAL A 278 15.94 -2.52 -21.03
N ASP A 279 16.76 -2.14 -22.00
CA ASP A 279 16.54 -0.96 -22.84
C ASP A 279 15.27 -1.10 -23.71
N ARG A 280 15.03 -2.29 -24.27
CA ARG A 280 13.78 -2.56 -24.98
C ARG A 280 12.58 -2.56 -24.03
N GLY A 281 12.75 -3.07 -22.81
CA GLY A 281 11.70 -3.02 -21.79
C GLY A 281 11.32 -1.59 -21.43
N ILE A 282 12.31 -0.69 -21.29
CA ILE A 282 12.12 0.75 -21.06
C ILE A 282 11.22 1.36 -22.15
N ILE A 283 11.58 1.16 -23.43
CA ILE A 283 10.83 1.71 -24.56
C ILE A 283 9.40 1.13 -24.57
N LEU A 284 9.24 -0.17 -24.32
CA LEU A 284 7.93 -0.82 -24.27
C LEU A 284 7.04 -0.27 -23.15
N ILE A 285 7.60 -0.04 -21.96
CA ILE A 285 6.87 0.57 -20.84
C ILE A 285 6.38 1.96 -21.25
N GLN A 286 7.28 2.79 -21.78
CA GLN A 286 6.95 4.14 -22.22
C GLN A 286 5.83 4.13 -23.27
N ASP A 287 5.98 3.36 -24.35
CA ASP A 287 5.02 3.34 -25.46
C ASP A 287 3.63 2.84 -25.04
N ARG A 288 3.57 1.85 -24.14
CA ARG A 288 2.32 1.22 -23.75
C ARG A 288 1.59 1.94 -22.63
N LEU A 289 2.31 2.67 -21.77
CA LEU A 289 1.74 3.28 -20.56
C LEU A 289 1.56 4.80 -20.66
N ARG A 290 2.14 5.48 -21.66
CA ARG A 290 2.08 6.95 -21.84
C ARG A 290 0.68 7.56 -21.79
N HIS A 291 -0.35 6.80 -22.16
CA HIS A 291 -1.75 7.27 -22.18
C HIS A 291 -2.65 6.52 -21.22
N LYS A 292 -2.10 5.72 -20.30
CA LYS A 292 -2.85 4.94 -19.32
C LYS A 292 -2.74 5.56 -17.94
N LYS A 293 -3.87 5.67 -17.26
CA LYS A 293 -3.93 6.06 -15.85
C LYS A 293 -3.59 4.84 -14.99
N VAL A 294 -2.40 4.77 -14.41
CA VAL A 294 -1.90 3.59 -13.70
C VAL A 294 -1.61 3.84 -12.23
N LEU A 295 -1.74 2.79 -11.41
CA LEU A 295 -1.18 2.73 -10.07
C LEU A 295 0.01 1.77 -10.06
N LEU A 296 1.20 2.28 -9.74
CA LEU A 296 2.40 1.46 -9.69
C LEU A 296 3.07 1.60 -8.33
N ILE A 297 3.30 0.47 -7.64
CA ILE A 297 4.05 0.45 -6.38
C ILE A 297 5.32 -0.38 -6.56
N LEU A 298 6.48 0.25 -6.35
CA LEU A 298 7.78 -0.41 -6.28
C LEU A 298 8.15 -0.56 -4.82
N ASN A 299 8.15 -1.79 -4.32
CA ASN A 299 8.45 -2.05 -2.92
C ASN A 299 9.91 -2.48 -2.73
N ASP A 300 10.59 -1.83 -1.78
CA ASP A 300 11.94 -2.15 -1.31
C ASP A 300 12.99 -1.92 -2.41
N VAL A 301 13.02 -0.69 -2.93
CA VAL A 301 14.01 -0.18 -3.89
C VAL A 301 15.26 0.30 -3.15
N ASP A 302 16.43 -0.05 -3.66
CA ASP A 302 17.73 0.30 -3.07
C ASP A 302 18.78 0.78 -4.10
N ASP A 303 18.44 0.83 -5.39
CA ASP A 303 19.34 1.31 -6.44
C ASP A 303 18.61 2.20 -7.45
N LEU A 304 19.24 3.30 -7.86
CA LEU A 304 18.68 4.25 -8.84
C LEU A 304 18.39 3.58 -10.19
N ARG A 305 19.21 2.61 -10.60
CA ARG A 305 19.03 1.85 -11.86
C ARG A 305 17.69 1.12 -11.90
N GLN A 306 17.15 0.71 -10.74
CA GLN A 306 15.83 0.08 -10.65
C GLN A 306 14.74 1.07 -11.02
N LEU A 307 14.84 2.33 -10.55
CA LEU A 307 13.88 3.38 -10.84
C LEU A 307 13.96 3.82 -12.30
N GLU A 308 15.17 4.00 -12.83
CA GLU A 308 15.41 4.37 -14.23
C GLU A 308 14.85 3.32 -15.20
N ALA A 309 14.95 2.02 -14.86
CA ALA A 309 14.48 0.94 -15.71
C ALA A 309 12.97 0.64 -15.63
N LEU A 310 12.32 0.94 -14.50
CA LEU A 310 10.93 0.56 -14.24
C LEU A 310 9.96 1.74 -14.29
N VAL A 311 10.41 2.95 -13.96
CA VAL A 311 9.56 4.14 -13.81
C VAL A 311 10.03 5.28 -14.71
N GLY A 312 11.34 5.45 -14.89
CA GLY A 312 11.92 6.45 -15.79
C GLY A 312 11.51 7.89 -15.44
N GLY A 313 10.49 8.42 -16.12
CA GLY A 313 10.02 9.79 -15.92
C GLY A 313 8.49 9.89 -15.88
N ARG A 314 7.98 11.03 -15.41
CA ARG A 314 6.51 11.29 -15.36
C ARG A 314 5.84 11.16 -16.72
N ASN A 315 6.57 11.41 -17.81
CA ASN A 315 6.11 11.30 -19.20
C ASN A 315 5.89 9.85 -19.70
N TRP A 316 6.26 8.83 -18.93
CA TRP A 316 6.00 7.43 -19.27
C TRP A 316 4.56 7.01 -18.97
N PHE A 317 3.81 7.80 -18.23
CA PHE A 317 2.49 7.45 -17.74
C PHE A 317 1.44 8.49 -18.16
N GLY A 318 0.19 8.05 -18.30
CA GLY A 318 -0.93 8.94 -18.59
C GLY A 318 -1.33 9.78 -17.38
N ASN A 319 -1.99 10.91 -17.62
CA ASN A 319 -2.47 11.81 -16.57
C ASN A 319 -3.36 11.08 -15.54
N GLY A 320 -3.25 11.50 -14.29
CA GLY A 320 -3.92 10.85 -13.16
C GLY A 320 -3.21 9.60 -12.62
N SER A 321 -2.04 9.23 -13.17
CA SER A 321 -1.25 8.10 -12.66
C SER A 321 -0.59 8.40 -11.31
N ARG A 322 -0.44 7.37 -10.49
CA ARG A 322 0.18 7.44 -9.16
C ARG A 322 1.26 6.38 -9.05
N ILE A 323 2.49 6.81 -8.81
CA ILE A 323 3.64 5.93 -8.60
C ILE A 323 4.10 6.08 -7.16
N ILE A 324 4.31 4.94 -6.49
CA ILE A 324 4.76 4.88 -5.11
C ILE A 324 6.03 4.05 -5.03
N VAL A 325 7.06 4.59 -4.41
CA VAL A 325 8.34 3.90 -4.18
C VAL A 325 8.51 3.70 -2.69
N THR A 326 8.83 2.48 -2.23
CA THR A 326 9.22 2.26 -0.84
C THR A 326 10.72 1.96 -0.77
N THR A 327 11.42 2.60 0.15
CA THR A 327 12.87 2.46 0.31
C THR A 327 13.30 2.66 1.76
N ARG A 328 14.54 2.28 2.06
CA ARG A 328 15.23 2.56 3.33
C ARG A 328 16.18 3.74 3.20
N ASP A 329 16.39 4.23 1.98
CA ASP A 329 17.34 5.28 1.66
C ASP A 329 16.59 6.53 1.17
N LYS A 330 16.61 7.60 1.97
CA LYS A 330 15.97 8.87 1.61
C LYS A 330 16.71 9.54 0.46
N HIS A 331 18.02 9.39 0.40
CA HIS A 331 18.86 9.99 -0.62
C HIS A 331 18.45 9.51 -2.01
N LEU A 332 18.17 8.20 -2.14
CA LEU A 332 17.71 7.59 -3.39
C LEU A 332 16.48 8.28 -3.98
N LEU A 333 15.51 8.68 -3.14
CA LEU A 333 14.31 9.41 -3.59
C LEU A 333 14.66 10.83 -4.06
N THR A 334 15.59 11.48 -3.35
CA THR A 334 16.07 12.83 -3.68
C THR A 334 16.87 12.83 -4.99
N CYS A 335 17.79 11.89 -5.18
CA CYS A 335 18.55 11.71 -6.42
C CYS A 335 17.67 11.45 -7.62
N TYR A 336 16.60 10.66 -7.44
CA TYR A 336 15.64 10.40 -8.51
C TYR A 336 14.76 11.63 -8.83
N GLY A 337 14.71 12.64 -7.96
CA GLY A 337 13.96 13.87 -8.16
C GLY A 337 12.52 13.82 -7.65
N ILE A 338 12.24 13.04 -6.59
CA ILE A 338 10.97 13.15 -5.87
C ILE A 338 11.03 14.37 -4.95
N ASP A 339 10.07 15.28 -5.09
CA ASP A 339 9.95 16.49 -4.27
C ASP A 339 9.82 16.11 -2.79
N GLN A 340 10.45 16.88 -1.88
CA GLN A 340 10.44 16.57 -0.44
C GLN A 340 9.02 16.53 0.15
N ASP A 341 8.10 17.34 -0.36
CA ASP A 341 6.69 17.34 0.05
C ASP A 341 5.95 16.04 -0.34
N HIS A 342 6.55 15.22 -1.21
CA HIS A 342 6.06 13.91 -1.62
C HIS A 342 6.89 12.75 -1.03
N VAL A 343 7.74 13.02 -0.03
CA VAL A 343 8.45 12.00 0.74
C VAL A 343 7.78 11.81 2.10
N TYR A 344 7.21 10.62 2.31
CA TYR A 344 6.54 10.22 3.53
C TYR A 344 7.45 9.36 4.41
N GLU A 345 7.82 9.87 5.58
CA GLU A 345 8.53 9.07 6.59
C GLU A 345 7.54 8.21 7.39
N VAL A 346 7.67 6.88 7.30
CA VAL A 346 6.84 5.96 8.05
C VAL A 346 7.29 5.92 9.51
N LYS A 347 6.44 6.46 10.38
CA LYS A 347 6.69 6.52 11.82
C LYS A 347 6.41 5.19 12.53
N PRO A 348 7.08 4.93 13.67
CA PRO A 348 6.76 3.79 14.54
C PRO A 348 5.30 3.75 14.98
N LEU A 349 4.84 2.58 15.42
CA LEU A 349 3.54 2.45 16.07
C LEU A 349 3.55 3.22 17.40
N SER A 350 2.45 3.92 17.68
CA SER A 350 2.21 4.49 19.00
C SER A 350 2.16 3.39 20.06
N TYR A 351 2.34 3.75 21.33
CA TYR A 351 2.30 2.77 22.43
C TYR A 351 1.01 1.93 22.42
N HIS A 352 -0.14 2.54 22.13
CA HIS A 352 -1.42 1.85 22.06
C HIS A 352 -1.49 0.86 20.88
N GLU A 353 -1.09 1.29 19.69
CA GLU A 353 -1.03 0.43 18.49
C GLU A 353 -0.02 -0.71 18.67
N ALA A 354 1.15 -0.42 19.24
CA ALA A 354 2.19 -1.40 19.50
C ALA A 354 1.72 -2.47 20.50
N ARG A 355 1.01 -2.03 21.57
CA ARG A 355 0.40 -2.94 22.54
C ARG A 355 -0.66 -3.81 21.90
N GLU A 356 -1.55 -3.24 21.10
CA GLU A 356 -2.59 -4.00 20.39
C GLU A 356 -1.98 -5.04 19.46
N LEU A 357 -0.96 -4.67 18.67
CA LEU A 357 -0.27 -5.59 17.78
C LEU A 357 0.42 -6.71 18.56
N LEU A 358 1.15 -6.39 19.63
CA LEU A 358 1.75 -7.40 20.50
C LEU A 358 0.70 -8.34 21.07
N SER A 359 -0.41 -7.81 21.58
CA SER A 359 -1.48 -8.62 22.16
C SER A 359 -2.06 -9.62 21.15
N ASN A 360 -2.29 -9.18 19.91
CA ASN A 360 -2.79 -10.03 18.83
C ASN A 360 -1.85 -11.19 18.47
N HIS A 361 -0.54 -11.01 18.64
CA HIS A 361 0.46 -12.04 18.34
C HIS A 361 0.85 -12.90 19.55
N ALA A 362 0.84 -12.33 20.76
CA ALA A 362 1.38 -12.95 21.96
C ALA A 362 0.33 -13.64 22.83
N PHE A 363 -0.90 -13.12 22.91
CA PHE A 363 -1.89 -13.64 23.84
C PHE A 363 -2.93 -14.52 23.14
N LEU A 364 -3.34 -15.57 23.85
CA LEU A 364 -4.65 -16.19 23.65
C LEU A 364 -5.65 -15.44 24.53
N THR A 365 -6.94 -15.41 24.20
CA THR A 365 -7.97 -14.55 24.83
C THR A 365 -8.01 -14.59 26.37
N LEU A 366 -7.52 -15.66 27.00
CA LEU A 366 -7.46 -15.83 28.47
C LEU A 366 -6.09 -15.50 29.10
N GLN A 367 -5.02 -15.42 28.29
CA GLN A 367 -3.63 -15.40 28.76
C GLN A 367 -3.12 -13.98 29.09
N GLU A 368 -3.76 -12.92 28.58
CA GLU A 368 -3.36 -11.54 28.87
C GLU A 368 -3.50 -11.18 30.36
N LEU A 369 -4.40 -11.86 31.09
CA LEU A 369 -4.63 -11.64 32.53
C LEU A 369 -3.55 -12.27 33.43
N GLU A 370 -2.76 -13.21 32.91
CA GLU A 370 -1.77 -13.97 33.70
C GLU A 370 -0.37 -13.36 33.65
N ILE A 371 -0.07 -12.53 32.65
CA ILE A 371 1.26 -11.95 32.46
C ILE A 371 1.33 -10.56 33.08
N ARG A 372 2.31 -10.33 33.96
CA ARG A 372 2.53 -9.04 34.60
C ARG A 372 2.74 -7.91 33.57
N THR A 373 2.03 -6.80 33.78
CA THR A 373 2.07 -5.61 32.91
C THR A 373 3.47 -5.04 32.68
N SER A 374 4.38 -5.16 33.67
CA SER A 374 5.77 -4.72 33.52
C SER A 374 6.58 -5.53 32.50
N LEU A 375 6.26 -6.82 32.30
CA LEU A 375 6.90 -7.64 31.28
C LEU A 375 6.40 -7.25 29.89
N VAL A 376 5.10 -7.02 29.75
CA VAL A 376 4.50 -6.49 28.51
C VAL A 376 5.14 -5.15 28.15
N TYR A 377 5.25 -4.24 29.12
CA TYR A 377 5.92 -2.96 28.96
C TYR A 377 7.38 -3.12 28.51
N SER A 378 8.12 -4.08 29.09
CA SER A 378 9.51 -4.35 28.73
C SER A 378 9.64 -4.84 27.27
N VAL A 379 8.73 -5.69 26.80
CA VAL A 379 8.69 -6.11 25.37
C VAL A 379 8.39 -4.92 24.48
N LEU A 380 7.42 -4.09 24.83
CA LEU A 380 7.03 -2.91 24.04
C LEU A 380 8.17 -1.90 23.95
N ASN A 381 8.86 -1.65 25.06
CA ASN A 381 10.02 -0.75 25.10
C ASN A 381 11.16 -1.29 24.22
N CYS A 382 11.48 -2.58 24.34
CA CYS A 382 12.49 -3.24 23.52
C CYS A 382 12.14 -3.17 22.02
N ALA A 383 10.87 -3.36 21.66
CA ALA A 383 10.43 -3.31 20.27
C ALA A 383 10.37 -1.89 19.69
N GLY A 384 10.28 -0.85 20.54
CA GLY A 384 10.28 0.56 20.12
C GLY A 384 9.21 0.94 19.10
N GLY A 385 8.07 0.23 19.12
CA GLY A 385 6.99 0.44 18.15
C GLY A 385 7.26 -0.13 16.74
N LEU A 386 8.31 -0.93 16.56
CA LEU A 386 8.63 -1.59 15.29
C LEU A 386 7.72 -2.81 15.05
N PRO A 387 6.84 -2.80 14.02
CA PRO A 387 5.90 -3.90 13.78
C PRO A 387 6.54 -5.27 13.66
N LEU A 388 7.67 -5.38 12.92
CA LEU A 388 8.39 -6.64 12.75
C LEU A 388 8.84 -7.22 14.09
N ALA A 389 9.37 -6.37 14.98
CA ALA A 389 9.84 -6.83 16.29
C ALA A 389 8.67 -7.31 17.15
N LEU A 390 7.57 -6.57 17.16
CA LEU A 390 6.36 -6.94 17.92
C LEU A 390 5.79 -8.28 17.45
N GLU A 391 5.72 -8.52 16.14
CA GLU A 391 5.25 -9.78 15.56
C GLU A 391 6.17 -10.96 15.92
N VAL A 392 7.48 -10.81 15.78
CA VAL A 392 8.45 -11.86 16.09
C VAL A 392 8.45 -12.17 17.58
N LEU A 393 8.55 -11.15 18.43
CA LEU A 393 8.56 -11.32 19.88
C LEU A 393 7.24 -11.88 20.39
N GLY A 394 6.11 -11.33 19.93
CA GLY A 394 4.79 -11.84 20.31
C GLY A 394 4.62 -13.31 19.93
N SER A 395 4.99 -13.68 18.70
CA SER A 395 4.90 -15.07 18.25
C SER A 395 5.82 -16.01 19.04
N CYS A 396 7.03 -15.58 19.42
CA CYS A 396 7.93 -16.38 20.26
C CYS A 396 7.37 -16.62 21.67
N LEU A 397 6.67 -15.62 22.20
CA LEU A 397 6.14 -15.60 23.56
C LEU A 397 4.74 -16.21 23.68
N ARG A 398 4.10 -16.48 22.54
CA ARG A 398 2.73 -17.00 22.47
C ARG A 398 2.58 -18.33 23.20
N GLY A 399 1.61 -18.42 24.11
CA GLY A 399 1.33 -19.62 24.88
C GLY A 399 2.41 -19.98 25.91
N LYS A 400 3.37 -19.09 26.19
CA LYS A 400 4.43 -19.31 27.19
C LYS A 400 4.03 -18.73 28.55
N ARG A 401 4.57 -19.34 29.61
CA ARG A 401 4.42 -18.87 31.00
C ARG A 401 5.27 -17.63 31.28
N GLU A 402 4.94 -16.92 32.35
CA GLU A 402 5.63 -15.69 32.76
C GLU A 402 7.15 -15.86 32.96
N ASP A 403 7.59 -16.97 33.56
CA ASP A 403 9.02 -17.26 33.78
C ASP A 403 9.81 -17.38 32.46
N VAL A 404 9.15 -17.92 31.43
CA VAL A 404 9.71 -18.03 30.08
C VAL A 404 9.75 -16.66 29.38
N TRP A 405 8.76 -15.79 29.61
CA TRP A 405 8.79 -14.41 29.14
C TRP A 405 9.99 -13.65 29.70
N GLU A 406 10.20 -13.72 31.02
CA GLU A 406 11.31 -13.04 31.68
C GLU A 406 12.66 -13.57 31.19
N SER A 407 12.82 -14.89 31.08
CA SER A 407 14.04 -15.52 30.55
C SER A 407 14.31 -15.15 29.09
N THR A 408 13.26 -15.09 28.26
CA THR A 408 13.37 -14.72 26.84
C THR A 408 13.78 -13.25 26.69
N LEU A 409 13.21 -12.34 27.49
CA LEU A 409 13.62 -10.94 27.52
C LEU A 409 15.08 -10.77 27.95
N LYS A 410 15.51 -11.48 29.00
CA LYS A 410 16.92 -11.51 29.44
C LYS A 410 17.85 -12.05 28.36
N LYS A 411 17.38 -12.97 27.53
CA LYS A 411 18.14 -13.50 26.38
C LYS A 411 18.24 -12.46 25.27
N ILE A 412 17.15 -11.81 24.90
CA ILE A 412 17.10 -10.82 23.80
C ILE A 412 17.95 -9.60 24.12
N SER A 413 17.97 -9.15 25.38
CA SER A 413 18.84 -8.04 25.80
C SER A 413 20.33 -8.36 25.70
N ARG A 414 20.70 -9.64 25.60
CA ARG A 414 22.10 -10.11 25.45
C ARG A 414 22.45 -10.53 24.04
N ILE A 415 21.51 -11.14 23.32
CA ILE A 415 21.70 -11.71 21.99
C ILE A 415 20.49 -11.31 21.13
N PRO A 416 20.68 -10.47 20.10
CA PRO A 416 19.59 -10.09 19.21
C PRO A 416 18.93 -11.31 18.56
N ASN A 417 17.62 -11.21 18.32
CA ASN A 417 16.92 -12.24 17.57
C ASN A 417 17.37 -12.22 16.10
N ASN A 418 17.84 -13.35 15.57
CA ASN A 418 18.36 -13.47 14.21
C ASN A 418 17.39 -12.96 13.11
N THR A 419 16.08 -13.17 13.27
CA THR A 419 15.08 -12.72 12.29
C THR A 419 14.97 -11.21 12.25
N ILE A 420 14.92 -10.57 13.42
CA ILE A 420 14.88 -9.10 13.53
C ILE A 420 16.22 -8.53 13.04
N ASN A 421 17.32 -9.10 13.54
CA ASN A 421 18.67 -8.65 13.27
C ASN A 421 18.99 -8.72 11.76
N GLY A 422 18.64 -9.82 11.10
CA GLY A 422 18.83 -9.97 9.66
C GLY A 422 18.13 -8.89 8.83
N VAL A 423 16.93 -8.45 9.23
CA VAL A 423 16.22 -7.38 8.52
C VAL A 423 16.85 -6.02 8.77
N LEU A 424 17.25 -5.71 10.01
CA LEU A 424 17.89 -4.42 10.34
C LEU A 424 19.27 -4.30 9.70
N LYS A 425 20.04 -5.40 9.69
CA LYS A 425 21.42 -5.46 9.20
C LYS A 425 21.56 -5.15 7.71
N ILE A 426 20.52 -5.37 6.90
CA ILE A 426 20.52 -5.01 5.47
C ILE A 426 20.92 -3.53 5.24
N SER A 427 20.44 -2.61 6.09
CA SER A 427 20.78 -1.19 5.94
C SER A 427 22.25 -0.92 6.29
N TYR A 428 22.80 -1.65 7.27
CA TYR A 428 24.20 -1.56 7.68
C TYR A 428 25.14 -2.20 6.64
N ASP A 429 24.79 -3.37 6.10
CA ASP A 429 25.63 -4.10 5.15
C ASP A 429 25.86 -3.29 3.86
N GLY A 430 24.91 -2.44 3.49
CA GLY A 430 24.99 -1.52 2.36
C GLY A 430 25.72 -0.20 2.62
N LEU A 431 26.35 -0.02 3.78
CA LEU A 431 27.23 1.12 4.08
C LEU A 431 28.67 0.86 3.61
N GLU A 432 29.40 1.95 3.33
CA GLU A 432 30.85 1.89 3.14
C GLU A 432 31.57 1.84 4.50
N GLU A 433 32.89 1.63 4.47
CA GLU A 433 33.67 1.32 5.68
C GLU A 433 33.67 2.47 6.70
N ASN A 434 33.76 3.72 6.24
CA ASN A 434 33.73 4.90 7.10
C ASN A 434 32.42 4.98 7.91
N GLU A 435 31.28 4.83 7.24
CA GLU A 435 29.96 4.90 7.87
C GLU A 435 29.72 3.70 8.80
N LYS A 436 30.27 2.53 8.47
CA LYS A 436 30.22 1.36 9.35
C LYS A 436 30.94 1.63 10.67
N GLU A 437 32.15 2.17 10.63
CA GLU A 437 32.90 2.50 11.84
C GLU A 437 32.17 3.55 12.69
N ILE A 438 31.70 4.64 12.07
CA ILE A 438 30.89 5.66 12.75
C ILE A 438 29.64 5.03 13.39
N PHE A 439 28.93 4.17 12.67
CA PHE A 439 27.75 3.49 13.18
C PHE A 439 28.06 2.63 14.41
N LEU A 440 29.14 1.83 14.36
CA LEU A 440 29.54 0.96 15.45
C LEU A 440 29.96 1.76 16.68
N ASP A 441 30.66 2.89 16.51
CA ASP A 441 31.00 3.79 17.61
C ASP A 441 29.77 4.40 18.27
N ILE A 442 28.80 4.88 17.47
CA ILE A 442 27.54 5.40 18.00
C ILE A 442 26.78 4.32 18.76
N ALA A 443 26.70 3.11 18.20
CA ALA A 443 25.99 2.00 18.83
C ALA A 443 26.61 1.62 20.18
N CYS A 444 27.93 1.53 20.26
CA CYS A 444 28.65 1.11 21.46
C CYS A 444 28.73 2.20 22.54
N PHE A 445 28.91 3.47 22.17
CA PHE A 445 29.34 4.51 23.11
C PHE A 445 28.46 5.76 23.17
N PHE A 446 27.85 6.18 22.07
CA PHE A 446 27.41 7.58 21.93
C PHE A 446 25.90 7.78 21.75
N LYS A 447 25.09 6.75 21.96
CA LYS A 447 23.63 6.92 21.98
C LYS A 447 23.20 7.86 23.11
N GLY A 448 22.41 8.88 22.76
CA GLY A 448 21.85 9.88 23.68
C GLY A 448 22.75 11.09 23.92
N GLU A 449 23.98 11.06 23.40
CA GLU A 449 24.98 12.12 23.56
C GLU A 449 24.77 13.29 22.59
N ASP A 450 25.43 14.41 22.88
CA ASP A 450 25.39 15.62 22.07
C ASP A 450 26.02 15.42 20.68
N SER A 451 25.24 15.61 19.62
CA SER A 451 25.66 15.28 18.25
C SER A 451 26.87 16.10 17.77
N ASP A 452 26.93 17.39 18.07
CA ASP A 452 28.03 18.28 17.68
C ASP A 452 29.34 17.89 18.38
N CYS A 453 29.27 17.47 19.65
CA CYS A 453 30.41 16.95 20.39
C CYS A 453 30.93 15.66 19.76
N ILE A 454 30.04 14.69 19.49
CA ILE A 454 30.43 13.39 18.94
C ILE A 454 30.99 13.51 17.52
N MET A 455 30.44 14.38 16.68
CA MET A 455 31.02 14.67 15.36
C MET A 455 32.48 15.14 15.46
N LYS A 456 32.83 15.97 16.46
CA LYS A 456 34.21 16.43 16.67
C LYS A 456 35.11 15.30 17.19
N VAL A 457 34.60 14.48 18.11
CA VAL A 457 35.34 13.32 18.65
C VAL A 457 35.68 12.34 17.53
N LEU A 458 34.68 11.93 16.74
CA LEU A 458 34.91 10.96 15.65
C LEU A 458 35.77 11.56 14.53
N HIS A 459 35.65 12.85 14.24
CA HIS A 459 36.55 13.53 13.28
C HIS A 459 38.00 13.52 13.76
N SER A 460 38.25 13.56 15.07
CA SER A 460 39.62 13.42 15.61
C SER A 460 40.19 12.01 15.48
N CYS A 461 39.36 11.03 15.13
CA CYS A 461 39.74 9.65 14.82
C CYS A 461 39.90 9.39 13.31
N ASP A 462 40.10 10.45 12.51
CA ASP A 462 40.25 10.40 11.06
C ASP A 462 39.02 9.82 10.32
N LEU A 463 37.83 9.90 10.92
CA LEU A 463 36.55 9.54 10.29
C LEU A 463 35.89 10.76 9.65
N GLU A 464 35.30 10.57 8.48
CA GLU A 464 34.56 11.61 7.75
C GLU A 464 33.13 11.72 8.32
N THR A 465 32.98 12.53 9.37
CA THR A 465 31.75 12.55 10.19
C THR A 465 30.59 13.30 9.57
N THR A 466 30.84 14.37 8.81
CA THR A 466 29.77 15.15 8.18
C THR A 466 29.01 14.30 7.17
N ALA A 467 29.73 13.72 6.20
CA ALA A 467 29.13 12.81 5.22
C ALA A 467 28.58 11.54 5.89
N GLY A 468 29.32 10.98 6.85
CA GLY A 468 28.91 9.75 7.50
C GLY A 468 27.60 9.86 8.29
N PHE A 469 27.40 10.95 9.03
CA PHE A 469 26.15 11.17 9.77
C PHE A 469 24.97 11.38 8.82
N ASP A 470 25.15 12.16 7.76
CA ASP A 470 24.11 12.38 6.76
C ASP A 470 23.65 11.05 6.14
N ILE A 471 24.59 10.19 5.73
CA ILE A 471 24.27 8.86 5.19
C ILE A 471 23.54 7.99 6.21
N LEU A 472 23.99 7.97 7.47
CA LEU A 472 23.34 7.18 8.52
C LEU A 472 21.90 7.67 8.83
N ILE A 473 21.66 8.98 8.77
CA ILE A 473 20.33 9.58 8.89
C ILE A 473 19.48 9.19 7.67
N GLU A 474 20.01 9.36 6.45
CA GLU A 474 19.31 9.01 5.19
C GLU A 474 18.96 7.53 5.11
N ARG A 475 19.74 6.65 5.74
CA ARG A 475 19.47 5.20 5.86
C ARG A 475 18.55 4.82 7.03
N SER A 476 18.03 5.80 7.77
CA SER A 476 17.23 5.64 8.99
C SER A 476 17.91 4.77 10.07
N LEU A 477 19.23 4.80 10.15
CA LEU A 477 19.98 4.07 11.17
C LEU A 477 20.12 4.88 12.47
N ILE A 478 20.18 6.21 12.35
CA ILE A 478 20.21 7.16 13.46
C ILE A 478 19.25 8.33 13.18
N SER A 479 18.97 9.12 14.22
CA SER A 479 18.29 10.41 14.10
C SER A 479 18.83 11.39 15.13
N ILE A 480 18.68 12.69 14.89
CA ILE A 480 19.06 13.73 15.87
C ILE A 480 17.79 14.38 16.40
N ASP A 481 17.59 14.31 17.71
CA ASP A 481 16.45 14.92 18.40
C ASP A 481 16.93 15.90 19.47
N TYR A 482 16.49 17.15 19.39
CA TYR A 482 16.95 18.26 20.25
C TYR A 482 18.49 18.32 20.40
N GLY A 483 19.23 18.10 19.31
CA GLY A 483 20.70 18.11 19.29
C GLY A 483 21.36 16.82 19.82
N ARG A 484 20.59 15.84 20.28
CA ARG A 484 21.10 14.55 20.79
C ARG A 484 20.96 13.42 19.80
N LEU A 485 21.97 12.57 19.72
CA LEU A 485 21.96 11.37 18.89
C LEU A 485 20.99 10.34 19.44
N GLN A 486 20.10 9.87 18.58
CA GLN A 486 19.16 8.80 18.87
C GLN A 486 19.42 7.62 17.94
N MET A 487 19.34 6.42 18.52
CA MET A 487 19.44 5.15 17.81
C MET A 487 18.43 4.18 18.42
N HIS A 488 17.63 3.54 17.57
CA HIS A 488 16.63 2.57 18.01
C HIS A 488 17.30 1.41 18.77
N ASP A 489 16.72 0.96 19.89
CA ASP A 489 17.30 -0.07 20.77
C ASP A 489 17.72 -1.34 20.02
N LEU A 490 16.87 -1.83 19.10
CA LEU A 490 17.18 -2.99 18.27
C LEU A 490 18.31 -2.76 17.25
N ILE A 491 18.44 -1.53 16.72
CA ILE A 491 19.54 -1.16 15.82
C ILE A 491 20.85 -1.08 16.60
N GLN A 492 20.81 -0.49 17.80
CA GLN A 492 21.94 -0.47 18.71
C GLN A 492 22.38 -1.88 19.10
N SER A 493 21.42 -2.72 19.47
CA SER A 493 21.66 -4.12 19.84
C SER A 493 22.25 -4.93 18.68
N MET A 494 21.81 -4.68 17.44
CA MET A 494 22.44 -5.21 16.23
C MET A 494 23.90 -4.76 16.10
N GLY A 495 24.19 -3.46 16.23
CA GLY A 495 25.55 -2.93 16.12
C GLY A 495 26.51 -3.55 17.14
N MET A 496 26.07 -3.62 18.39
CA MET A 496 26.80 -4.30 19.47
C MET A 496 27.03 -5.80 19.17
N ASP A 497 26.05 -6.49 18.59
CA ASP A 497 26.21 -7.90 18.22
C ASP A 497 27.17 -8.10 17.04
N ILE A 498 27.26 -7.15 16.10
CA ILE A 498 28.26 -7.17 15.03
C ILE A 498 29.67 -7.18 15.63
N VAL A 499 29.98 -6.27 16.55
CA VAL A 499 31.29 -6.23 17.22
C VAL A 499 31.53 -7.51 18.05
N ARG A 500 30.49 -7.99 18.74
CA ARG A 500 30.59 -9.25 19.50
C ARG A 500 30.91 -10.45 18.61
N GLN A 501 30.46 -10.45 17.36
CA GLN A 501 30.70 -11.54 16.41
C GLN A 501 32.13 -11.57 15.86
N GLU A 502 32.88 -10.48 15.94
CA GLU A 502 34.31 -10.45 15.56
C GLU A 502 35.11 -11.49 16.33
N CYS A 503 34.90 -11.56 17.65
CA CYS A 503 35.41 -12.63 18.49
C CYS A 503 34.46 -12.93 19.66
N ARG A 504 33.78 -14.08 19.62
CA ARG A 504 32.82 -14.45 20.67
C ARG A 504 33.49 -14.84 21.97
N ASP A 505 34.61 -15.56 21.88
CA ASP A 505 35.25 -16.21 23.02
C ASP A 505 36.25 -15.29 23.75
N ASP A 506 36.83 -14.31 23.04
CA ASP A 506 37.79 -13.37 23.60
C ASP A 506 37.37 -11.91 23.33
N PRO A 507 36.85 -11.20 24.34
CA PRO A 507 36.50 -9.79 24.21
C PRO A 507 37.67 -8.90 23.75
N ARG A 508 38.92 -9.25 24.05
CA ARG A 508 40.11 -8.43 23.72
C ARG A 508 40.42 -8.41 22.23
N SER A 509 39.96 -9.42 21.52
CA SER A 509 40.13 -9.54 20.08
C SER A 509 39.03 -8.80 19.30
N ARG A 510 38.16 -8.03 19.98
CA ARG A 510 37.12 -7.20 19.38
C ARG A 510 37.61 -5.76 19.20
N SER A 511 37.08 -5.09 18.18
CA SER A 511 37.35 -3.68 17.85
C SER A 511 36.89 -2.72 18.95
N ARG A 512 35.78 -3.03 19.64
CA ARG A 512 35.17 -2.20 20.68
C ARG A 512 34.77 -3.02 21.91
N LEU A 513 34.91 -2.40 23.08
CA LEU A 513 34.48 -2.94 24.37
C LEU A 513 33.60 -1.93 25.09
N TRP A 514 32.36 -2.33 25.40
CA TRP A 514 31.36 -1.45 26.06
C TRP A 514 30.72 -2.08 27.30
N TRP A 515 30.88 -3.39 27.51
CA TRP A 515 30.46 -4.06 28.74
C TRP A 515 31.51 -3.87 29.82
N TYR A 516 31.10 -3.39 30.99
CA TYR A 516 31.99 -3.14 32.13
C TYR A 516 32.84 -4.38 32.48
N ASP A 517 32.21 -5.56 32.57
CA ASP A 517 32.91 -6.81 32.89
C ASP A 517 33.95 -7.16 31.82
N ASP A 518 33.62 -7.03 30.53
CA ASP A 518 34.56 -7.29 29.43
C ASP A 518 35.73 -6.30 29.44
N VAL A 519 35.48 -5.03 29.76
CA VAL A 519 36.52 -3.98 29.89
C VAL A 519 37.43 -4.28 31.08
N VAL A 520 36.86 -4.64 32.23
CA VAL A 520 37.62 -5.00 33.43
C VAL A 520 38.46 -6.25 33.19
N ASP A 521 37.92 -7.28 32.56
CA ASP A 521 38.63 -8.52 32.23
C ASP A 521 39.75 -8.31 31.20
N ALA A 522 39.57 -7.36 30.27
CA ALA A 522 40.62 -6.92 29.36
C ALA A 522 41.75 -6.23 30.14
N LEU A 523 41.42 -5.17 30.90
CA LEU A 523 42.39 -4.35 31.61
C LEU A 523 43.15 -5.10 32.73
N LEU A 524 42.47 -5.93 33.53
CA LEU A 524 43.11 -6.68 34.61
C LEU A 524 44.14 -7.68 34.09
N SER A 525 43.89 -8.28 32.93
CA SER A 525 44.81 -9.24 32.33
C SER A 525 46.06 -8.59 31.74
N ASP A 526 45.95 -7.36 31.21
CA ASP A 526 47.08 -6.59 30.71
C ASP A 526 47.96 -6.12 31.86
N VAL A 527 47.36 -5.76 33.00
CA VAL A 527 48.10 -5.46 34.25
C VAL A 527 48.86 -6.70 34.75
N VAL A 528 48.26 -7.90 34.70
CA VAL A 528 48.94 -9.16 35.05
C VAL A 528 50.08 -9.48 34.06
N ARG A 529 49.92 -9.15 32.78
CA ARG A 529 50.96 -9.35 31.76
C ARG A 529 52.13 -8.36 31.91
N LEU A 530 51.83 -7.09 32.17
CA LEU A 530 52.84 -6.06 32.49
C LEU A 530 53.58 -6.37 33.80
N ALA A 531 52.88 -6.87 34.82
CA ALA A 531 53.49 -7.35 36.08
C ALA A 531 54.35 -8.62 35.90
N ASN A 532 54.01 -9.50 34.94
CA ASN A 532 54.82 -10.67 34.60
C ASN A 532 56.00 -10.33 33.66
N MET A 533 55.93 -9.25 32.87
CA MET A 533 57.05 -8.72 32.08
C MET A 533 58.03 -7.87 32.91
N THR A 534 57.64 -7.40 34.10
CA THR A 534 58.52 -6.68 35.05
C THR A 534 59.20 -7.61 36.07
N LYS A 535 58.97 -8.92 35.97
CA LYS A 535 59.81 -9.94 36.62
C LYS A 535 60.83 -10.49 35.62
N ILE A 536 61.88 -9.71 35.35
CA ILE A 536 63.18 -10.19 34.88
C ILE A 536 64.25 -9.58 35.76
#